data_AF-A0A975B542-F1
#
_entry.id   AF-A0A975B542-F1
#
_cell.length_a   1.000
_cell.length_b   1.000
_cell.length_c   1.000
_cell.angle_alpha   90.00
_cell.angle_beta   90.00
_cell.angle_gamma   90.00
#
_symmetry.space_group_name_H-M   'P 1'
#
loop_
_entity.id
_entity.type
_entity.pdbx_description
1 polymer ?
#
loop_
_entity_poly.entity_id
_entity_poly.type
_entity_poly.pdbx_seq_one_letter_code
_entity_poly.pdbx_strand_id
1 'polypeptide(L)'
;MLHIALEKILEAFICLHSNDIAPRLHNLVRLSEFSGITFEQKHTDFLSEMNPFNIEGRYPELWGPIPSQKEAEYLLTQTEEMLNG
;
A
#
# COMPACT_ATOMS: atom_id res chain seq x y z
N MET A 1 6.86 -1.70 -5.86
CA MET A 1 8.13 -0.91 -5.81
C MET A 1 7.91 0.60 -5.73
N LEU A 2 7.05 1.22 -6.55
CA LEU A 2 6.82 2.68 -6.53
C LEU A 2 6.31 3.24 -5.18
N HIS A 3 5.43 2.51 -4.51
CA HIS A 3 4.94 2.90 -3.17
C HIS A 3 6.09 3.09 -2.16
N ILE A 4 7.01 2.13 -2.08
CA ILE A 4 8.17 2.20 -1.16
C ILE A 4 9.09 3.37 -1.52
N ALA A 5 9.28 3.67 -2.81
CA ALA A 5 10.08 4.81 -3.22
C ALA A 5 9.45 6.13 -2.74
N LEU A 6 8.13 6.30 -2.92
CA LEU A 6 7.40 7.47 -2.42
C LEU A 6 7.44 7.56 -0.89
N GLU A 7 7.29 6.43 -0.19
CA GLU A 7 7.41 6.35 1.28
C GLU A 7 8.78 6.90 1.74
N LYS A 8 9.88 6.40 1.17
CA LYS A 8 11.24 6.81 1.59
C LYS A 8 11.54 8.27 1.26
N ILE A 9 11.02 8.78 0.14
CA ILE A 9 11.15 10.19 -0.21
C ILE A 9 10.41 11.07 0.81
N LEU A 10 9.17 10.74 1.15
CA LEU A 10 8.39 11.50 2.13
C LEU A 10 9.02 11.44 3.52
N GLU A 11 9.45 10.26 3.97
CA GLU A 11 10.17 10.10 5.24
C GLU A 11 11.45 10.95 5.30
N ALA A 12 12.23 11.02 4.20
CA ALA A 12 13.41 11.87 4.14
C ALA A 12 13.06 13.36 4.29
N PHE A 13 11.97 13.82 3.67
CA PHE A 13 11.49 15.20 3.85
C PHE A 13 11.01 15.47 5.28
N ILE A 14 10.31 14.52 5.91
CA ILE A 14 9.92 14.64 7.32
C ILE A 14 11.16 14.80 8.20
N CYS A 15 12.16 13.95 8.03
CA CYS A 15 13.40 14.02 8.82
C CYS A 15 14.11 15.37 8.63
N LEU A 16 14.19 15.86 7.39
CA LEU A 16 14.82 17.14 7.07
C LEU A 16 14.05 18.32 7.67
N HIS A 17 12.71 18.30 7.59
CA HIS A 17 11.85 19.39 8.04
C HIS A 17 11.71 19.46 9.56
N SER A 18 11.53 18.30 10.21
CA SER A 18 11.30 18.20 11.65
C SER A 18 12.59 18.11 12.48
N ASN A 19 13.72 17.77 11.85
CA ASN A 19 14.97 17.42 12.52
C ASN A 19 14.80 16.27 13.54
N ASP A 20 13.85 15.37 13.28
CA ASP A 20 13.50 14.20 14.08
C ASP A 20 13.27 12.98 13.16
N ILE A 21 13.10 11.79 13.74
CA ILE A 21 12.86 10.55 13.00
C ILE A 21 11.41 10.52 12.49
N ALA A 22 11.24 10.22 11.19
CA ALA A 22 9.92 10.04 10.61
C ALA A 22 9.10 8.95 11.34
N PRO A 23 7.79 9.14 11.53
CA PRO A 23 6.94 8.17 12.21
C PRO A 23 6.87 6.86 11.42
N ARG A 24 6.79 5.71 12.11
CA ARG A 24 6.57 4.40 11.45
C ARG A 24 5.15 4.30 10.90
N LEU A 25 4.97 4.80 9.68
CA LEU A 25 3.70 4.83 8.95
C LEU A 25 3.97 4.48 7.48
N HIS A 26 3.05 3.78 6.84
CA HIS A 26 3.13 3.48 5.40
C HIS A 26 2.05 4.19 4.58
N ASN A 27 1.15 4.92 5.25
CA ASN A 27 0.14 5.71 4.56
C ASN A 27 0.79 6.98 4.00
N LEU A 28 0.91 7.06 2.68
CA LEU A 28 1.57 8.14 1.96
C LEU A 28 0.85 9.49 2.13
N VAL A 29 -0.49 9.49 2.25
CA VAL A 29 -1.25 10.72 2.54
C VAL A 29 -0.86 11.26 3.91
N ARG A 30 -0.82 10.39 4.93
CA ARG A 30 -0.40 10.78 6.28
C ARG A 30 1.06 11.24 6.31
N LEU A 31 1.98 10.55 5.63
CA LEU A 31 3.38 10.98 5.52
C LEU A 31 3.49 12.36 4.83
N SER A 32 2.66 12.64 3.83
CA SER A 32 2.65 13.94 3.15
C SER A 32 2.29 15.09 4.10
N GLU A 33 1.34 14.87 5.01
CA GLU A 33 0.95 15.85 6.04
C GLU A 33 2.10 16.22 6.99
N PHE A 34 3.01 15.28 7.25
CA PHE A 34 4.17 15.50 8.12
C PHE A 34 5.41 16.04 7.38
N SER A 35 5.43 15.95 6.04
CA SER A 35 6.63 16.21 5.23
C SER A 35 7.06 17.68 5.16
N GLY A 36 6.22 18.61 5.63
CA GLY A 36 6.45 20.05 5.47
C GLY A 36 6.26 20.56 4.04
N ILE A 37 5.86 19.71 3.09
CA ILE A 37 5.58 20.06 1.70
C ILE A 37 4.08 20.33 1.54
N THR A 38 3.73 21.43 0.87
CA THR A 38 2.35 21.68 0.45
C THR A 38 2.07 20.96 -0.87
N PHE A 39 1.18 19.97 -0.84
CA PHE A 39 0.75 19.25 -2.03
C PHE A 39 -0.53 19.85 -2.62
N GLU A 40 -0.61 19.90 -3.95
CA GLU A 40 -1.86 20.09 -4.66
C GLU A 40 -2.75 18.85 -4.50
N GLN A 41 -4.08 19.03 -4.56
CA GLN A 41 -5.06 17.96 -4.41
C GLN A 41 -4.76 16.75 -5.29
N LYS A 42 -4.42 16.97 -6.57
CA LYS A 42 -4.08 15.90 -7.53
C LYS A 42 -2.93 15.00 -7.07
N HIS A 43 -1.97 15.55 -6.34
CA HIS A 43 -0.84 14.77 -5.82
C HIS A 43 -1.25 13.99 -4.57
N THR A 44 -2.04 14.59 -3.67
CA THR A 44 -2.61 13.88 -2.52
C THR A 44 -3.52 12.74 -2.95
N ASP A 45 -4.34 12.95 -3.99
CA ASP A 45 -5.18 11.91 -4.59
C ASP A 45 -4.32 10.75 -5.12
N PHE A 46 -3.25 11.07 -5.86
CA PHE A 46 -2.30 10.07 -6.35
C PHE A 46 -1.62 9.30 -5.19
N LEU A 47 -1.21 9.97 -4.12
CA LEU A 47 -0.65 9.30 -2.94
C LEU A 47 -1.68 8.37 -2.28
N SER A 48 -2.96 8.73 -2.30
CA SER A 48 -4.07 7.88 -1.82
C SER A 48 -4.23 6.64 -2.70
N GLU A 49 -4.23 6.80 -4.02
CA GLU A 49 -4.26 5.69 -4.98
C GLU A 49 -3.06 4.75 -4.84
N MET A 50 -1.92 5.28 -4.39
CA MET A 50 -0.71 4.49 -4.17
C MET A 50 -0.72 3.69 -2.86
N ASN A 51 -1.58 4.01 -1.89
CA ASN A 51 -1.61 3.36 -0.57
C ASN A 51 -1.92 1.85 -0.58
N PRO A 52 -2.80 1.30 -1.43
CA PRO A 52 -3.04 -0.14 -1.48
C PRO A 52 -1.79 -0.98 -1.83
N PHE A 53 -0.87 -0.42 -2.63
CA PHE A 53 0.37 -1.09 -3.06
C PHE A 53 1.46 -1.20 -1.97
N ASN A 54 1.13 -0.73 -0.78
CA ASN A 54 1.86 -0.87 0.47
C ASN A 54 2.28 -2.32 0.78
N ILE A 55 1.40 -3.29 0.51
CA ILE A 55 1.65 -4.71 0.77
C ILE A 55 2.37 -5.37 -0.42
N GLU A 56 1.98 -5.04 -1.66
CA GLU A 56 2.59 -5.59 -2.88
C GLU A 56 4.09 -5.25 -3.02
N GLY A 57 4.53 -4.11 -2.48
CA GLY A 57 5.95 -3.78 -2.43
C GLY A 57 6.76 -4.60 -1.42
N ARG A 58 6.10 -5.14 -0.38
CA ARG A 58 6.76 -5.77 0.77
C ARG A 58 6.71 -7.30 0.78
N TYR A 59 5.82 -7.90 0.01
CA TYR A 59 5.71 -9.35 -0.11
C TYR A 59 5.54 -9.78 -1.58
N PRO A 60 6.57 -9.63 -2.42
CA PRO A 60 6.55 -10.23 -3.76
C PRO A 60 6.32 -11.74 -3.72
N GLU A 61 6.64 -12.41 -2.61
CA GLU A 61 6.37 -13.83 -2.34
C GLU A 61 4.92 -14.18 -1.95
N LEU A 62 4.07 -13.21 -1.57
CA LEU A 62 2.64 -13.45 -1.29
C LEU A 62 1.81 -13.65 -2.57
N TRP A 63 2.43 -13.45 -3.73
CA TRP A 63 1.87 -13.84 -5.00
C TRP A 63 2.05 -15.35 -5.09
N GLY A 64 1.19 -16.07 -4.35
CA GLY A 64 1.13 -17.53 -4.41
C GLY A 64 1.02 -18.00 -5.86
N PRO A 65 1.33 -19.27 -6.16
CA PRO A 65 1.17 -19.78 -7.50
C PRO A 65 -0.24 -19.46 -7.99
N ILE A 66 -0.35 -19.01 -9.25
CA ILE A 66 -1.65 -18.80 -9.90
C ILE A 66 -2.43 -20.11 -9.69
N PRO A 67 -3.62 -20.07 -9.04
CA PRO A 67 -4.38 -21.28 -8.79
C PRO A 67 -4.65 -21.98 -10.11
N SER A 68 -4.49 -23.30 -10.12
CA SER A 68 -4.96 -24.11 -11.24
C SER A 68 -6.48 -23.98 -11.37
N GLN A 69 -7.00 -24.26 -12.57
CA GLN A 69 -8.44 -24.25 -12.81
C GLN A 69 -9.21 -25.09 -11.76
N LYS A 70 -8.65 -26.23 -11.36
CA LYS A 70 -9.24 -27.12 -10.36
C LYS A 70 -9.28 -26.50 -8.96
N GLU A 71 -8.25 -25.76 -8.58
CA GLU A 71 -8.21 -25.04 -7.29
C GLU A 71 -9.19 -23.87 -7.28
N ALA A 72 -9.34 -23.17 -8.41
CA ALA A 72 -10.35 -22.12 -8.55
C ALA A 72 -11.78 -22.67 -8.46
N GLU A 73 -12.08 -23.78 -9.14
CA GLU A 73 -13.38 -24.47 -9.09
C GLU A 73 -13.71 -24.96 -7.67
N TYR A 74 -12.73 -25.48 -6.94
CA TYR A 74 -12.88 -25.89 -5.55
C TYR A 74 -13.23 -24.70 -4.64
N LEU A 75 -12.49 -23.60 -4.74
CA LEU A 75 -12.73 -22.40 -3.93
C LEU A 75 -14.09 -21.76 -4.22
N LEU A 76 -14.54 -21.76 -5.49
CA LEU A 76 -15.87 -21.30 -5.88
C LEU A 76 -16.96 -22.15 -5.20
N THR A 77 -16.84 -23.48 -5.27
CA THR A 77 -17.81 -24.40 -4.66
C THR A 77 -17.92 -24.18 -3.15
N GLN A 78 -16.79 -24.05 -2.45
CA GLN A 78 -16.78 -23.81 -1.00
C GLN A 78 -17.36 -22.45 -0.61
N THR A 79 -17.15 -21.43 -1.45
CA THR A 79 -17.72 -20.10 -1.23
C THR A 79 -19.24 -20.12 -1.43
N GLU A 80 -19.72 -20.83 -2.44
CA GLU A 80 -21.16 -21.01 -2.68
C GLU A 80 -21.84 -21.78 -1.54
N GLU A 81 -21.20 -22.81 -1.00
CA GLU A 81 -21.70 -23.55 0.17
C GLU A 81 -21.78 -22.65 1.42
N MET A 82 -20.76 -21.83 1.66
CA MET A 82 -20.74 -20.89 2.79
C MET A 82 -21.81 -19.80 2.69
N LEU A 83 -22.15 -19.34 1.49
CA LEU A 83 -23.14 -18.29 1.26
C LEU A 83 -24.58 -18.81 1.28
N ASN A 84 -24.78 -20.11 1.04
CA ASN A 84 -26.10 -20.75 0.98
C ASN A 84 -26.45 -21.60 2.21
N GLY A 85 -25.57 -21.66 3.22
CA GLY A 85 -25.80 -22.29 4.52
C GLY A 85 -26.07 -21.28 5.62
#